data_AF-A0A9P8F9Y5-F1
#
_entry.id   AF-A0A9P8F9Y5-F1
#
_cell.length_a   1.000
_cell.length_b   1.000
_cell.length_c   1.000
_cell.angle_alpha   90.00
_cell.angle_beta   90.00
_cell.angle_gamma   90.00
#
_symmetry.space_group_name_H-M   'P 1'
#
loop_
_entity.id
_entity.type
_entity.pdbx_description
1 polymer ?
#
loop_
_entity_poly.entity_id
_entity_poly.type
_entity_poly.pdbx_seq_one_letter_code
_entity_poly.pdbx_strand_id
1 'polypeptide(L)'
;QQATTNTEVFRHLFHADPDDNIRTFEDYQNFLPRNDMKQGHLYNKYMPDDEVKRALDKIRGHLVWMPLHFLENAEMAEKGLAVNYYTESIYT
;
A
#
# COMPACT_ATOMS: atom_id res chain seq x y z
N GLN A 1 -9.73 -13.31 -10.91
CA GLN A 1 -9.05 -12.53 -11.98
C GLN A 1 -9.20 -11.03 -11.77
N GLN A 2 -10.41 -10.48 -11.62
CA GLN A 2 -10.62 -9.03 -11.49
C GLN A 2 -9.86 -8.37 -10.32
N ALA A 3 -9.91 -8.96 -9.13
CA ALA A 3 -9.20 -8.45 -7.95
C ALA A 3 -7.69 -8.33 -8.19
N THR A 4 -7.10 -9.34 -8.85
CA THR A 4 -5.68 -9.35 -9.23
C THR A 4 -5.35 -8.19 -10.17
N THR A 5 -6.10 -8.03 -11.26
CA THR A 5 -5.87 -6.93 -12.21
C THR A 5 -6.00 -5.57 -11.56
N ASN A 6 -7.04 -5.36 -10.74
CA ASN A 6 -7.23 -4.08 -10.05
C ASN A 6 -6.06 -3.80 -9.09
N THR A 7 -5.68 -4.77 -8.26
CA THR A 7 -4.55 -4.64 -7.32
C THR A 7 -3.24 -4.29 -8.05
N GLU A 8 -2.93 -4.99 -9.15
CA GLU A 8 -1.71 -4.74 -9.93
C GLU A 8 -1.69 -3.34 -10.56
N VAL A 9 -2.82 -2.89 -11.11
CA VAL A 9 -2.93 -1.55 -11.71
C VAL A 9 -2.81 -0.47 -10.65
N PHE A 10 -3.49 -0.60 -9.51
CA PHE A 10 -3.39 0.38 -8.42
C PHE A 10 -1.97 0.46 -7.86
N ARG A 11 -1.32 -0.69 -7.65
CA ARG A 11 0.09 -0.77 -7.25
C ARG A 11 0.99 -0.04 -8.24
N HIS A 12 0.83 -0.31 -9.54
CA HIS A 12 1.70 0.26 -10.57
C HIS A 12 1.54 1.77 -10.72
N LEU A 13 0.30 2.27 -10.78
CA LEU A 13 0.04 3.68 -11.05
C LEU A 13 0.29 4.56 -9.82
N PHE A 14 -0.09 4.10 -8.64
CA PHE A 14 -0.17 4.94 -7.45
C PHE A 14 0.82 4.56 -6.36
N HIS A 15 1.51 3.41 -6.48
CA HIS A 15 2.23 2.83 -5.35
C HIS A 15 1.33 2.78 -4.11
N ALA A 16 0.18 2.13 -4.26
CA ALA A 16 -0.80 2.04 -3.17
C ALA A 16 -0.29 1.11 -2.06
N ASP A 17 -0.28 1.59 -0.82
CA ASP A 17 -0.13 0.82 0.41
C ASP A 17 -1.52 0.58 1.06
N PRO A 18 -1.74 -0.53 1.79
CA PRO A 18 -0.82 -1.64 2.07
C PRO A 18 -0.52 -2.53 0.85
N ASP A 19 0.60 -3.26 0.87
CA ASP A 19 1.02 -4.14 -0.23
C ASP A 19 1.86 -5.36 0.23
N ASP A 20 1.64 -6.54 -0.35
CA ASP A 20 2.36 -7.78 0.01
C ASP A 20 3.87 -7.77 -0.34
N ASN A 21 4.30 -6.83 -1.17
CA ASN A 21 5.72 -6.63 -1.47
C ASN A 21 6.45 -5.77 -0.43
N ILE A 22 5.72 -5.20 0.55
CA ILE A 22 6.27 -4.35 1.61
C ILE A 22 6.20 -5.15 2.91
N ARG A 23 7.29 -5.78 3.32
CA ARG A 23 7.28 -6.73 4.44
C ARG A 23 7.92 -6.18 5.71
N THR A 24 8.71 -5.11 5.61
CA THR A 24 9.40 -4.45 6.72
C THR A 24 9.18 -2.94 6.69
N PHE A 25 9.46 -2.24 7.80
CA PHE A 25 9.43 -0.77 7.82
C PHE A 25 10.48 -0.15 6.90
N GLU A 26 11.61 -0.83 6.65
CA GLU A 26 12.61 -0.39 5.69
C GLU A 26 12.09 -0.47 4.25
N ASP A 27 11.42 -1.57 3.89
CA ASP A 27 10.73 -1.69 2.59
C ASP A 27 9.72 -0.56 2.44
N TYR A 28 8.96 -0.28 3.50
CA TYR A 28 7.92 0.73 3.46
C TYR A 28 8.52 2.12 3.27
N GLN A 29 9.58 2.47 4.01
CA GLN A 29 10.29 3.73 3.85
C GLN A 29 10.85 3.90 2.43
N ASN A 30 11.33 2.82 1.80
CA ASN A 30 11.83 2.85 0.42
C ASN A 30 10.70 2.94 -0.61
N PHE A 31 9.51 2.42 -0.29
CA PHE A 31 8.33 2.45 -1.14
C PHE A 31 7.64 3.82 -1.15
N LEU A 32 7.69 4.53 -0.03
CA LEU A 32 7.07 5.85 0.11
C LEU A 32 7.61 6.86 -0.92
N PRO A 33 6.74 7.73 -1.46
CA PRO A 33 7.16 8.79 -2.38
C PRO A 33 8.19 9.70 -1.70
N ARG A 34 9.32 9.94 -2.37
CA ARG A 34 10.35 10.88 -1.90
C ARG A 34 9.98 12.31 -2.30
N ASN A 35 10.32 13.28 -1.46
CA ASN A 35 10.27 14.73 -1.76
C ASN A 35 8.86 15.31 -2.01
N ASP A 36 8.64 15.90 -3.19
CA ASP A 36 7.53 16.74 -3.64
C ASP A 36 6.31 15.94 -4.15
N MET A 37 6.31 14.63 -3.91
CA MET A 37 5.27 13.71 -4.34
C MET A 37 4.34 13.39 -3.17
N LYS A 38 3.08 13.83 -3.30
CA LYS A 38 2.05 13.48 -2.32
C LYS A 38 1.62 12.03 -2.53
N GLN A 39 1.42 11.31 -1.42
CA GLN A 39 0.78 10.00 -1.44
C GLN A 39 -0.59 10.05 -2.15
N GLY A 40 -0.97 8.93 -2.77
CA GLY A 40 -2.25 8.78 -3.48
C GLY A 40 -2.31 9.46 -4.86
N HIS A 41 -1.24 10.11 -5.32
CA HIS A 41 -1.11 10.60 -6.70
C HIS A 41 -0.33 9.60 -7.55
N LEU A 42 -0.26 9.84 -8.88
CA LEU A 42 0.56 9.01 -9.77
C LEU A 42 2.00 8.97 -9.26
N TYR A 43 2.54 7.76 -9.11
CA TYR A 43 3.90 7.55 -8.65
C TYR A 43 4.94 8.04 -9.67
N ASN A 44 4.66 7.87 -10.97
CA ASN A 44 5.44 8.47 -12.03
C ASN A 44 4.68 9.66 -12.64
N LYS A 45 5.01 10.88 -12.22
CA LYS A 45 4.43 12.14 -12.74
C LYS A 45 4.68 12.37 -14.23
N TYR A 46 5.69 11.71 -14.81
CA TYR A 46 6.07 11.85 -16.21
C TYR A 46 5.49 10.75 -17.10
N MET A 47 4.68 9.85 -16.54
CA MET A 47 3.96 8.85 -17.32
C MET A 47 3.01 9.54 -18.29
N PRO A 48 3.00 9.18 -19.59
CA PRO A 48 2.09 9.76 -20.56
C PRO A 48 0.61 9.54 -20.18
N ASP A 49 -0.22 10.57 -20.36
CA ASP A 49 -1.65 10.53 -20.02
C ASP A 49 -2.41 9.38 -20.71
N ASP A 50 -2.02 9.02 -21.93
CA ASP A 50 -2.64 7.93 -22.69
C ASP A 50 -2.29 6.55 -22.10
N GLU A 51 -1.10 6.40 -21.51
CA GLU A 51 -0.71 5.18 -20.81
C GLU A 51 -1.46 5.05 -19.48
N VAL A 52 -1.56 6.15 -18.73
CA VAL A 52 -2.35 6.19 -17.47
C VAL A 52 -3.81 5.81 -17.76
N LYS A 53 -4.43 6.41 -18.78
CA LYS A 53 -5.82 6.10 -19.16
C LYS A 53 -5.99 4.65 -19.56
N ARG A 54 -5.10 4.11 -20.40
CA ARG A 54 -5.13 2.69 -20.82
C ARG A 54 -4.96 1.73 -19.64
N ALA A 55 -4.18 2.11 -18.63
CA ALA A 55 -4.04 1.32 -17.41
C ALA A 55 -5.33 1.37 -16.57
N LEU A 56 -5.90 2.57 -16.37
CA LEU A 56 -7.15 2.77 -15.64
C LEU A 56 -8.35 2.07 -16.30
N ASP A 57 -8.42 2.02 -17.63
CA ASP A 57 -9.47 1.33 -18.39
C ASP A 57 -9.53 -0.19 -18.12
N LYS A 58 -8.45 -0.78 -17.59
CA LYS A 58 -8.42 -2.20 -17.19
C LYS A 58 -9.15 -2.44 -15.87
N ILE A 59 -9.30 -1.41 -15.04
CA ILE A 59 -9.96 -1.53 -13.74
C ILE A 59 -11.47 -1.66 -13.95
N ARG A 60 -12.08 -2.67 -13.33
CA ARG A 60 -13.55 -2.80 -13.26
C ARG A 60 -13.99 -3.01 -11.82
N GLY A 61 -14.96 -2.19 -11.40
CA GLY A 61 -15.40 -2.11 -10.00
C GLY A 61 -14.27 -1.68 -9.07
N HIS A 62 -14.41 -2.01 -7.78
CA HIS A 62 -13.46 -1.61 -6.73
C HIS A 62 -12.90 -2.80 -5.95
N LEU A 63 -13.12 -4.02 -6.42
CA LEU A 63 -12.61 -5.21 -5.76
C LEU A 63 -11.09 -5.28 -5.94
N VAL A 64 -10.37 -5.34 -4.82
CA VAL A 64 -8.91 -5.53 -4.74
C VAL A 64 -8.62 -6.62 -3.72
N TRP A 65 -7.46 -7.26 -3.83
CA TRP A 65 -6.97 -8.15 -2.78
C TRP A 65 -6.63 -7.37 -1.51
N MET A 66 -7.01 -7.93 -0.37
CA MET A 66 -6.50 -7.51 0.93
C MET A 66 -5.06 -8.05 1.07
N PRO A 67 -4.04 -7.20 1.20
CA PRO A 67 -2.67 -7.64 1.43
C PRO A 67 -2.55 -8.23 2.83
N LEU A 68 -2.12 -9.48 2.93
CA LEU A 68 -1.97 -10.20 4.21
C LEU A 68 -0.52 -10.26 4.67
N HIS A 69 0.43 -9.97 3.78
CA HIS A 69 1.87 -10.01 4.03
C HIS A 69 2.47 -8.62 4.26
N PHE A 70 1.63 -7.58 4.26
CA PHE A 70 2.07 -6.22 4.54
C PHE A 70 2.63 -6.11 5.96
N LEU A 71 3.88 -5.64 6.07
CA LEU A 71 4.61 -5.50 7.33
C LEU A 71 4.67 -6.79 8.17
N GLU A 72 4.54 -7.97 7.55
CA GLU A 72 4.52 -9.26 8.27
C GLU A 72 5.81 -9.55 9.04
N ASN A 73 6.93 -8.96 8.61
CA ASN A 73 8.24 -9.12 9.24
C ASN A 73 8.63 -7.91 10.10
N ALA A 74 7.69 -7.01 10.37
CA ALA A 74 7.89 -5.85 11.23
C ALA A 74 7.26 -6.08 12.60
N GLU A 75 7.92 -5.63 13.67
CA GLU A 75 7.34 -5.60 15.01
C GLU A 75 6.34 -4.42 15.08
N MET A 76 5.08 -4.69 14.77
CA MET A 76 4.01 -3.67 14.71
C MET A 76 3.55 -3.18 16.09
N ALA A 77 3.77 -3.98 17.14
CA ALA A 77 3.40 -3.67 18.50
C ALA A 77 4.67 -3.41 19.32
N GLU A 78 5.03 -2.13 19.49
CA GLU A 78 6.05 -1.77 20.48
C GLU A 78 5.51 -2.07 21.88
N LYS A 79 6.00 -3.14 22.51
CA LYS A 79 5.69 -3.45 23.91
C LYS A 79 6.36 -2.40 24.80
N GLY A 80 5.56 -1.55 25.43
CA GLY A 80 6.04 -0.41 26.20
C GLY A 80 4.97 0.20 27.11
N LEU A 81 5.19 1.41 27.63
CA LEU A 81 4.22 2.08 28.51
C LEU A 81 2.84 2.28 27.87
N ALA A 82 2.79 2.44 26.54
CA ALA A 82 1.56 2.70 25.77
C ALA A 82 0.75 1.42 25.44
N VAL A 83 1.42 0.30 25.18
CA VAL A 83 0.80 -1.01 24.92
C VAL A 83 1.22 -1.95 26.04
N ASN A 84 0.38 -2.03 27.08
CA ASN A 84 0.56 -2.89 28.23
C ASN A 84 -0.67 -3.81 28.39
N TYR A 85 -0.58 -4.78 29.30
CA TYR A 85 -1.63 -5.77 29.52
C TYR A 85 -3.03 -5.16 29.76
N TYR A 86 -3.11 -3.97 30.37
CA TYR A 86 -4.40 -3.30 30.60
C TYR A 86 -4.93 -2.61 29.34
N THR A 87 -4.05 -2.01 28.53
CA THR A 87 -4.44 -1.29 27.30
C THR A 87 -4.61 -2.20 26.08
N GLU A 88 -4.15 -3.45 26.14
CA GLU A 88 -4.33 -4.47 25.09
C GLU A 88 -5.82 -4.72 24.77
N SER A 89 -6.68 -4.66 25.79
CA SER A 89 -8.14 -4.83 25.64
C SER A 89 -8.84 -3.75 24.81
N ILE A 90 -8.18 -2.61 24.54
CA ILE A 90 -8.73 -1.54 23.69
C ILE A 90 -8.65 -1.94 22.20
N TYR A 91 -7.75 -2.87 21.87
CA TYR A 91 -7.41 -3.25 20.50
C TYR A 91 -7.83 -4.68 20.13
N THR A 92 -8.55 -5.37 21.02
CA THR A 92 -9.11 -6.72 20.82
C THR A 92 -10.63 -6.70 20.95
#